data_AF-A0A421FCG5-F1
#
_entry.id   AF-A0A421FCG5-F1
#
_cell.length_a   1.000
_cell.length_b   1.000
_cell.length_c   1.000
_cell.angle_alpha   90.00
_cell.angle_beta   90.00
_cell.angle_gamma   90.00
#
_symmetry.space_group_name_H-M   'P 1'
#
loop_
_entity.id
_entity.type
_entity.pdbx_description
1 polymer ?
#
loop_
_entity_poly.entity_id
_entity_poly.type
_entity_poly.pdbx_seq_one_letter_code
_entity_poly.pdbx_strand_id
1 'polypeptide(L)'
;MPDVDLPPPPSTQSFAFVSWVSSNGRRACPLATFGARDPGALTARLACAEPPRADQPELKNASELRGAIVLVVRGGCTFAHKARLLQRAGAVAMVLANNTREEPLAAFTMGESLEDLAENEDKDAQELTLPCVMMCLRDVRELFKKFPPSVKTGALKLEILPSEEAQVIAQECLRIQREQHDAKQAGRGWKAIKSTTSSIFKLLEPQASFSGKFVTCDPLLADKPLNNSEQLRGAVALLKRGSCSFPEKLERVQRAGAVAAIVGNDDSKDFDAAFVMSVDHIDAANATLPSVMVSRRVKQPTDFYLSAGGLSHSQN
;
A
#
# COMPACT_ATOMS: atom_id res chain seq x y z
N MET A 1 22.58 11.04 -42.00
CA MET A 1 21.85 11.50 -40.80
C MET A 1 21.49 10.25 -40.03
N PRO A 2 21.95 10.07 -38.78
CA PRO A 2 21.52 8.94 -37.97
C PRO A 2 20.08 9.19 -37.49
N ASP A 3 19.28 8.13 -37.54
CA ASP A 3 17.92 8.07 -37.01
C ASP A 3 17.90 8.66 -35.59
N VAL A 4 17.07 9.68 -35.41
CA VAL A 4 16.75 10.24 -34.10
C VAL A 4 15.92 9.18 -33.39
N ASP A 5 16.54 8.57 -32.39
CA ASP A 5 15.96 7.63 -31.43
C ASP A 5 14.65 8.23 -30.88
N LEU A 6 13.52 7.80 -31.44
CA LEU A 6 12.21 8.17 -30.95
C LEU A 6 12.11 7.60 -29.54
N PRO A 7 11.75 8.38 -28.51
CA PRO A 7 11.53 7.82 -27.18
C PRO A 7 10.56 6.63 -27.29
N PRO A 8 10.82 5.51 -26.60
CA PRO A 8 9.94 4.36 -26.65
C PRO A 8 8.51 4.83 -26.31
N PRO A 9 7.48 4.37 -27.06
CA PRO A 9 6.11 4.78 -26.79
C PRO A 9 5.80 4.53 -25.31
N PRO A 10 5.04 5.44 -24.65
CA PRO A 10 4.73 5.30 -23.24
C PRO A 10 4.20 3.90 -23.01
N SER A 11 4.85 3.17 -22.09
CA SER A 11 4.60 1.76 -21.82
C SER A 11 3.09 1.52 -21.78
N THR A 12 2.57 0.85 -22.80
CA THR A 12 1.14 0.74 -22.98
C THR A 12 0.59 -0.09 -21.83
N GLN A 13 -0.15 0.57 -20.93
CA GLN A 13 -0.70 -0.07 -19.75
C GLN A 13 -1.60 -1.23 -20.16
N SER A 14 -1.20 -2.45 -19.83
CA SER A 14 -1.98 -3.65 -20.09
C SER A 14 -3.03 -3.82 -18.99
N PHE A 15 -4.21 -4.31 -19.38
CA PHE A 15 -5.31 -4.55 -18.45
C PHE A 15 -5.75 -6.00 -18.51
N ALA A 16 -6.18 -6.49 -17.36
CA ALA A 16 -6.99 -7.68 -17.23
C ALA A 16 -8.32 -7.33 -16.57
N PHE A 17 -9.30 -8.19 -16.76
CA PHE A 17 -10.67 -7.94 -16.36
C PHE A 17 -11.09 -8.96 -15.33
N VAL A 18 -11.49 -8.47 -14.17
CA VAL A 18 -12.00 -9.30 -13.09
C VAL A 18 -13.52 -9.16 -13.03
N SER A 19 -14.25 -10.28 -12.96
CA SER A 19 -15.71 -10.27 -12.84
C SER A 19 -16.20 -11.43 -11.97
N TRP A 20 -17.38 -11.27 -11.38
CA TRP A 20 -18.01 -12.30 -10.55
C TRP A 20 -19.52 -12.25 -10.72
N VAL A 21 -20.22 -13.30 -10.28
CA VAL A 21 -21.69 -13.32 -10.26
C VAL A 21 -22.18 -12.15 -9.43
N SER A 22 -22.93 -11.21 -10.04
CA SER A 22 -23.40 -9.91 -9.50
C SER A 22 -22.41 -8.73 -9.51
N SER A 23 -21.27 -8.83 -10.20
CA SER A 23 -20.36 -7.68 -10.35
C SER A 23 -20.92 -6.57 -11.25
N ASN A 24 -22.03 -6.80 -11.96
CA ASN A 24 -22.58 -5.88 -12.96
C ASN A 24 -21.51 -5.42 -13.97
N GLY A 25 -20.82 -6.40 -14.57
CA GLY A 25 -19.79 -6.16 -15.58
C GLY A 25 -18.36 -6.39 -15.09
N ARG A 26 -17.41 -6.11 -15.99
CA ARG A 26 -15.97 -6.28 -15.77
C ARG A 26 -15.41 -5.18 -14.86
N ARG A 27 -14.37 -5.51 -14.11
CA ARG A 27 -13.51 -4.56 -13.41
C ARG A 27 -12.17 -4.53 -14.12
N ALA A 28 -11.83 -3.39 -14.72
CA ALA A 28 -10.52 -3.18 -15.30
C ALA A 28 -9.49 -3.12 -14.17
N CYS A 29 -8.46 -3.96 -14.26
CA CYS A 29 -7.38 -4.06 -13.31
C CYS A 29 -6.06 -4.01 -14.09
N PRO A 30 -5.11 -3.11 -13.74
CA PRO A 30 -3.80 -3.10 -14.36
C PRO A 30 -3.12 -4.45 -14.18
N LEU A 31 -2.66 -5.02 -15.30
CA LEU A 31 -1.89 -6.26 -15.33
C LEU A 31 -0.44 -5.95 -14.98
N ALA A 32 0.20 -6.81 -14.19
CA ALA A 32 1.61 -6.66 -13.85
C ALA A 32 2.52 -6.74 -15.10
N THR A 33 3.71 -6.16 -15.01
CA THR A 33 4.75 -6.34 -16.04
C THR A 33 5.43 -7.71 -15.94
N PHE A 34 5.22 -8.43 -14.84
CA PHE A 34 5.70 -9.79 -14.57
C PHE A 34 4.52 -10.79 -14.54
N GLY A 35 4.82 -12.09 -14.51
CA GLY A 35 3.77 -13.12 -14.53
C GLY A 35 3.26 -13.41 -15.94
N ALA A 36 2.28 -14.31 -16.05
CA ALA A 36 1.62 -14.58 -17.33
C ALA A 36 0.80 -13.37 -17.79
N ARG A 37 0.97 -13.02 -19.06
CA ARG A 37 0.30 -11.90 -19.72
C ARG A 37 -0.37 -12.27 -21.04
N ASP A 38 -0.29 -13.54 -21.42
CA ASP A 38 -0.92 -14.02 -22.65
C ASP A 38 -2.45 -13.96 -22.55
N PRO A 39 -3.15 -13.65 -23.65
CA PRO A 39 -4.60 -13.66 -23.68
C PRO A 39 -5.16 -15.01 -23.23
N GLY A 40 -6.18 -14.95 -22.38
CA GLY A 40 -6.77 -16.13 -21.78
C GLY A 40 -7.81 -15.78 -20.73
N ALA A 41 -8.61 -16.77 -20.35
CA ALA A 41 -9.59 -16.60 -19.29
C ALA A 41 -9.51 -17.78 -18.33
N LEU A 42 -9.56 -17.49 -17.03
CA LEU A 42 -9.65 -18.50 -15.99
C LEU A 42 -10.77 -18.15 -15.02
N THR A 43 -11.46 -19.19 -14.56
CA THR A 43 -12.48 -19.08 -13.51
C THR A 43 -12.06 -19.97 -12.36
N ALA A 44 -11.90 -19.39 -11.18
CA ALA A 44 -11.52 -20.13 -9.99
C ALA A 44 -12.13 -19.48 -8.74
N ARG A 45 -12.12 -20.22 -7.64
CA ARG A 45 -12.59 -19.69 -6.35
C ARG A 45 -11.69 -18.57 -5.86
N LEU A 46 -12.28 -17.61 -5.14
CA LEU A 46 -11.52 -16.60 -4.42
C LEU A 46 -11.01 -17.17 -3.10
N ALA A 47 -9.75 -16.95 -2.76
CA ALA A 47 -9.19 -17.22 -1.44
C ALA A 47 -8.39 -16.00 -0.97
N CYS A 48 -8.29 -15.79 0.34
CA CYS A 48 -7.45 -14.73 0.91
C CYS A 48 -6.14 -15.34 1.40
N ALA A 49 -5.02 -14.67 1.14
CA ALA A 49 -3.73 -15.07 1.72
C ALA A 49 -3.74 -14.93 3.25
N GLU A 50 -3.04 -15.82 3.95
CA GLU A 50 -2.77 -15.69 5.38
C GLU A 50 -1.26 -15.83 5.65
N PRO A 51 -0.57 -14.78 6.15
CA PRO A 51 -1.10 -13.46 6.48
C PRO A 51 -1.58 -12.69 5.23
N PRO A 52 -2.56 -11.76 5.35
CA PRO A 52 -3.15 -11.09 4.20
C PRO A 52 -2.18 -10.27 3.36
N ARG A 53 -1.04 -9.85 3.92
CA ARG A 53 0.00 -9.15 3.17
C ARG A 53 0.99 -10.11 2.49
N ALA A 54 1.05 -11.39 2.85
CA ALA A 54 2.08 -12.31 2.36
C ALA A 54 3.50 -11.71 2.46
N ASP A 55 3.78 -11.04 3.59
CA ASP A 55 5.05 -10.39 3.95
C ASP A 55 5.88 -11.23 4.93
N GLN A 56 5.49 -12.48 5.13
CA GLN A 56 6.19 -13.49 5.91
C GLN A 56 6.82 -14.53 4.96
N PRO A 57 7.85 -15.26 5.40
CA PRO A 57 8.50 -16.29 4.58
C PRO A 57 7.54 -17.37 4.04
N GLU A 58 6.44 -17.63 4.76
CA GLU A 58 5.48 -18.67 4.44
C GLU A 58 4.02 -18.20 4.61
N LEU A 59 3.13 -18.86 3.87
CA LEU A 59 1.69 -18.69 3.94
C LEU A 59 1.09 -19.77 4.84
N LYS A 60 0.41 -19.36 5.92
CA LYS A 60 -0.22 -20.26 6.89
C LYS A 60 -1.30 -21.14 6.27
N ASN A 61 -1.96 -20.65 5.22
CA ASN A 61 -3.07 -21.34 4.56
C ASN A 61 -2.72 -21.80 3.14
N ALA A 62 -1.44 -22.07 2.85
CA ALA A 62 -0.97 -22.42 1.49
C ALA A 62 -1.80 -23.54 0.81
N SER A 63 -2.17 -24.60 1.55
CA SER A 63 -3.01 -25.68 1.04
C SER A 63 -4.39 -25.20 0.56
N GLU A 64 -4.95 -24.18 1.20
CA GLU A 64 -6.23 -23.57 0.84
C GLU A 64 -6.11 -22.61 -0.34
N LEU A 65 -4.91 -22.28 -0.81
CA LEU A 65 -4.71 -21.37 -1.96
C LEU A 65 -4.59 -22.13 -3.29
N ARG A 66 -4.36 -23.45 -3.24
CA ARG A 66 -4.20 -24.29 -4.42
C ARG A 66 -5.43 -24.21 -5.33
N GLY A 67 -5.22 -23.87 -6.60
CA GLY A 67 -6.28 -23.74 -7.60
C GLY A 67 -7.15 -22.48 -7.43
N ALA A 68 -6.80 -21.55 -6.54
CA ALA A 68 -7.60 -20.35 -6.28
C ALA A 68 -7.04 -19.11 -6.99
N ILE A 69 -7.92 -18.15 -7.28
CA ILE A 69 -7.50 -16.76 -7.45
C ILE A 69 -7.31 -16.19 -6.05
N VAL A 70 -6.08 -15.78 -5.74
CA VAL A 70 -5.75 -15.35 -4.39
C VAL A 70 -5.76 -13.83 -4.28
N LEU A 71 -6.50 -13.34 -3.30
CA LEU A 71 -6.52 -11.95 -2.88
C LEU A 71 -5.46 -11.73 -1.79
N VAL A 72 -4.56 -10.79 -2.06
CA VAL A 72 -3.48 -10.40 -1.15
C VAL A 72 -3.49 -8.88 -1.02
N VAL A 73 -3.15 -8.35 0.14
CA VAL A 73 -3.16 -6.92 0.47
C VAL A 73 -1.81 -6.29 0.17
N ARG A 74 -1.83 -5.09 -0.39
CA ARG A 74 -0.64 -4.27 -0.65
C ARG A 74 0.13 -3.93 0.64
N GLY A 75 1.46 -3.91 0.54
CA GLY A 75 2.40 -3.47 1.59
C GLY A 75 3.23 -4.61 2.21
N GLY A 76 4.25 -4.27 2.98
CA GLY A 76 5.10 -5.22 3.73
C GLY A 76 6.27 -5.82 2.94
N CYS A 77 6.11 -6.10 1.65
CA CYS A 77 7.18 -6.60 0.77
C CYS A 77 6.84 -6.33 -0.71
N THR A 78 7.74 -6.70 -1.63
CA THR A 78 7.59 -6.48 -3.08
C THR A 78 6.44 -7.29 -3.68
N PHE A 79 5.89 -6.85 -4.82
CA PHE A 79 4.74 -7.52 -5.44
C PHE A 79 5.12 -8.87 -6.04
N ALA A 80 6.30 -8.97 -6.65
CA ALA A 80 6.82 -10.22 -7.17
C ALA A 80 7.08 -11.26 -6.07
N HIS A 81 7.58 -10.84 -4.90
CA HIS A 81 7.72 -11.74 -3.75
C HIS A 81 6.39 -12.37 -3.35
N LYS A 82 5.31 -11.55 -3.26
CA LYS A 82 3.96 -12.05 -2.99
C LYS A 82 3.51 -13.04 -4.06
N ALA A 83 3.70 -12.70 -5.33
CA ALA A 83 3.34 -13.56 -6.46
C ALA A 83 4.07 -14.91 -6.41
N ARG A 84 5.37 -14.93 -6.08
CA ARG A 84 6.15 -16.16 -5.96
C ARG A 84 5.64 -17.04 -4.82
N LEU A 85 5.32 -16.46 -3.66
CA LEU A 85 4.72 -17.20 -2.53
C LEU A 85 3.39 -17.85 -2.92
N LEU A 86 2.53 -17.10 -3.60
CA LEU A 86 1.23 -17.60 -4.06
C LEU A 86 1.38 -18.68 -5.14
N GLN A 87 2.30 -18.51 -6.08
CA GLN A 87 2.61 -19.50 -7.11
C GLN A 87 3.10 -20.81 -6.48
N ARG A 88 4.01 -20.74 -5.50
CA ARG A 88 4.48 -21.92 -4.75
C ARG A 88 3.34 -22.61 -4.00
N ALA A 89 2.37 -21.86 -3.49
CA ALA A 89 1.16 -22.40 -2.87
C ALA A 89 0.17 -23.01 -3.88
N GLY A 90 0.43 -22.88 -5.19
CA GLY A 90 -0.40 -23.42 -6.26
C GLY A 90 -1.60 -22.54 -6.62
N ALA A 91 -1.54 -21.23 -6.31
CA ALA A 91 -2.52 -20.27 -6.80
C ALA A 91 -2.53 -20.25 -8.34
N VAL A 92 -3.67 -19.88 -8.94
CA VAL A 92 -3.82 -19.77 -10.40
C VAL A 92 -3.88 -18.32 -10.90
N ALA A 93 -4.10 -17.36 -10.00
CA ALA A 93 -3.92 -15.95 -10.26
C ALA A 93 -3.74 -15.17 -8.96
N MET A 94 -3.13 -13.98 -9.03
CA MET A 94 -3.04 -13.03 -7.92
C MET A 94 -3.89 -11.78 -8.21
N VAL A 95 -4.74 -11.42 -7.26
CA VAL A 95 -5.37 -10.09 -7.18
C VAL A 95 -4.76 -9.35 -6.00
N LEU A 96 -3.97 -8.32 -6.28
CA LEU A 96 -3.43 -7.44 -5.25
C LEU A 96 -4.47 -6.36 -4.92
N ALA A 97 -4.98 -6.38 -3.69
CA ALA A 97 -5.86 -5.36 -3.15
C ALA A 97 -5.07 -4.10 -2.80
N ASN A 98 -5.31 -3.02 -3.53
CA ASN A 98 -4.85 -1.71 -3.10
C ASN A 98 -5.65 -1.25 -1.87
N ASN A 99 -4.98 -0.57 -0.95
CA ASN A 99 -5.53 -0.10 0.32
C ASN A 99 -5.44 1.43 0.52
N THR A 100 -5.05 2.18 -0.52
CA THR A 100 -5.04 3.66 -0.52
C THR A 100 -6.47 4.22 -0.38
N ARG A 101 -6.70 5.07 0.61
CA ARG A 101 -8.02 5.65 0.90
C ARG A 101 -8.23 7.04 0.31
N GLU A 102 -7.15 7.78 0.16
CA GLU A 102 -7.09 9.12 -0.42
C GLU A 102 -7.52 9.06 -1.89
N GLU A 103 -7.13 7.98 -2.56
CA GLU A 103 -7.50 7.66 -3.93
C GLU A 103 -8.12 6.25 -4.01
N PRO A 104 -9.41 6.08 -3.65
CA PRO A 104 -10.06 4.76 -3.62
C PRO A 104 -10.13 4.06 -4.98
N LEU A 105 -9.91 4.81 -6.05
CA LEU A 105 -9.90 4.34 -7.44
C LEU A 105 -8.50 4.05 -7.95
N ALA A 106 -7.46 4.36 -7.19
CA ALA A 106 -6.08 4.12 -7.61
C ALA A 106 -5.81 2.63 -7.77
N ALA A 107 -5.34 2.27 -8.96
CA ALA A 107 -4.71 1.01 -9.28
C ALA A 107 -3.63 1.30 -10.33
N PHE A 108 -2.45 0.72 -10.16
CA PHE A 108 -1.31 0.96 -11.04
C PHE A 108 -0.68 -0.36 -11.48
N THR A 109 0.04 -0.31 -12.59
CA THR A 109 0.80 -1.45 -13.11
C THR A 109 1.88 -1.84 -12.11
N MET A 110 1.85 -3.09 -11.66
CA MET A 110 2.88 -3.64 -10.77
C MET A 110 4.10 -4.01 -11.60
N GLY A 111 5.30 -3.68 -11.13
CA GLY A 111 6.54 -4.09 -11.76
C GLY A 111 7.56 -4.62 -10.76
N GLU A 112 8.66 -5.14 -11.29
CA GLU A 112 9.86 -5.53 -10.54
C GLU A 112 10.92 -4.45 -10.71
N SER A 113 11.67 -4.14 -9.64
CA SER A 113 12.84 -3.27 -9.76
C SER A 113 14.00 -4.06 -10.38
N LEU A 114 14.98 -3.37 -10.96
CA LEU A 114 16.19 -4.01 -11.49
C LEU A 114 17.00 -4.71 -10.38
N GLU A 115 16.99 -4.13 -9.18
CA GLU A 115 17.60 -4.70 -7.98
C GLU A 115 16.91 -6.00 -7.57
N ASP A 116 15.57 -6.03 -7.58
CA ASP A 116 14.80 -7.24 -7.30
C ASP A 116 15.14 -8.33 -8.32
N LEU A 117 15.21 -8.00 -9.61
CA LEU A 117 15.52 -8.97 -10.67
C LEU A 117 16.92 -9.58 -10.49
N ALA A 118 17.94 -8.76 -10.22
CA ALA A 118 19.30 -9.22 -9.98
C ALA A 118 19.40 -10.13 -8.74
N GLU A 119 18.74 -9.76 -7.62
CA GLU A 119 18.70 -10.61 -6.43
C GLU A 119 18.01 -11.96 -6.66
N ASN A 120 17.07 -12.02 -7.62
CA ASN A 120 16.34 -13.23 -7.95
C ASN A 120 17.13 -14.15 -8.88
N GLU A 121 17.93 -13.60 -9.80
CA GLU A 121 18.88 -14.37 -10.62
C GLU A 121 19.92 -15.06 -9.74
N ASP A 122 20.46 -14.36 -8.74
CA ASP A 122 21.44 -14.91 -7.80
C ASP A 122 20.86 -16.01 -6.87
N LYS A 123 19.53 -16.07 -6.74
CA LYS A 123 18.83 -17.00 -5.82
C LYS A 123 18.12 -18.15 -6.55
N ASP A 124 18.36 -18.34 -7.86
CA ASP A 124 17.64 -19.31 -8.71
C ASP A 124 16.10 -19.21 -8.51
N ALA A 125 15.59 -17.98 -8.41
CA ALA A 125 14.19 -17.78 -8.10
C ALA A 125 13.30 -18.29 -9.24
N GLN A 126 12.26 -19.05 -8.89
CA GLN A 126 11.30 -19.58 -9.86
C GLN A 126 10.68 -18.46 -10.71
N GLU A 127 10.68 -18.66 -12.03
CA GLU A 127 10.04 -17.77 -13.00
C GLU A 127 8.56 -17.55 -12.64
N LEU A 128 8.11 -16.30 -12.71
CA LEU A 128 6.74 -15.94 -12.42
C LEU A 128 5.85 -16.21 -13.65
N THR A 129 5.01 -17.23 -13.55
CA THR A 129 3.98 -17.57 -14.54
C THR A 129 2.58 -17.25 -14.04
N LEU A 130 2.44 -16.83 -12.78
CA LEU A 130 1.15 -16.46 -12.19
C LEU A 130 0.65 -15.13 -12.78
N PRO A 131 -0.54 -15.07 -13.41
CA PRO A 131 -1.11 -13.78 -13.84
C PRO A 131 -1.47 -12.93 -12.63
N CYS A 132 -1.02 -11.68 -12.63
CA CYS A 132 -1.08 -10.79 -11.47
C CYS A 132 -1.72 -9.45 -11.82
N VAL A 133 -2.75 -9.05 -11.07
CA VAL A 133 -3.49 -7.80 -11.31
C VAL A 133 -3.64 -6.98 -10.04
N MET A 134 -3.70 -5.65 -10.16
CA MET A 134 -4.05 -4.77 -9.04
C MET A 134 -5.52 -4.33 -9.11
N MET A 135 -6.24 -4.45 -8.02
CA MET A 135 -7.62 -3.96 -7.89
C MET A 135 -7.68 -2.76 -6.94
N CYS A 136 -8.42 -1.72 -7.33
CA CYS A 136 -8.60 -0.52 -6.52
C CYS A 136 -9.41 -0.79 -5.25
N LEU A 137 -9.23 0.05 -4.22
CA LEU A 137 -9.88 -0.12 -2.91
C LEU A 137 -11.41 -0.16 -3.00
N ARG A 138 -12.03 0.64 -3.89
CA ARG A 138 -13.49 0.61 -4.10
C ARG A 138 -13.96 -0.79 -4.50
N ASP A 139 -13.32 -1.39 -5.51
CA ASP A 139 -13.75 -2.67 -6.06
C ASP A 139 -13.43 -3.82 -5.12
N VAL A 140 -12.29 -3.76 -4.43
CA VAL A 140 -11.96 -4.70 -3.35
C VAL A 140 -13.04 -4.71 -2.27
N ARG A 141 -13.56 -3.54 -1.87
CA ARG A 141 -14.66 -3.46 -0.88
C ARG A 141 -15.95 -4.08 -1.39
N GLU A 142 -16.31 -3.86 -2.65
CA GLU A 142 -17.49 -4.51 -3.24
C GLU A 142 -17.29 -6.03 -3.37
N LEU A 143 -16.09 -6.47 -3.73
CA LEU A 143 -15.73 -7.89 -3.78
C LEU A 143 -15.91 -8.54 -2.41
N PHE A 144 -15.39 -7.94 -1.33
CA PHE A 144 -15.52 -8.49 0.03
C PHE A 144 -16.94 -8.48 0.59
N LYS A 145 -17.82 -7.58 0.13
CA LYS A 145 -19.25 -7.68 0.48
C LYS A 145 -19.87 -8.97 -0.04
N LYS A 146 -19.39 -9.45 -1.19
CA LYS A 146 -19.90 -10.67 -1.84
C LYS A 146 -19.16 -11.93 -1.40
N PHE A 147 -17.84 -11.83 -1.24
CA PHE A 147 -16.95 -12.91 -0.85
C PHE A 147 -16.16 -12.50 0.40
N PRO A 148 -16.83 -12.42 1.57
CA PRO A 148 -16.09 -12.29 2.81
C PRO A 148 -15.19 -13.52 3.00
N PRO A 149 -14.12 -13.43 3.80
CA PRO A 149 -13.19 -14.54 4.03
C PRO A 149 -13.86 -15.84 4.54
N SER A 150 -15.08 -15.75 5.07
CA SER A 150 -15.89 -16.88 5.55
C SER A 150 -16.70 -17.60 4.47
N VAL A 151 -16.83 -17.06 3.25
CA VAL A 151 -17.64 -17.66 2.17
C VAL A 151 -16.75 -18.55 1.29
N LYS A 152 -17.07 -19.86 1.27
CA LYS A 152 -16.34 -20.89 0.51
C LYS A 152 -16.89 -21.16 -0.89
N THR A 153 -18.04 -20.56 -1.22
CA THR A 153 -18.78 -20.82 -2.46
C THR A 153 -18.86 -19.55 -3.29
N GLY A 154 -17.92 -19.39 -4.20
CA GLY A 154 -17.81 -18.19 -5.02
C GLY A 154 -16.73 -18.35 -6.07
N ALA A 155 -17.01 -17.95 -7.30
CA ALA A 155 -16.06 -17.99 -8.40
C ALA A 155 -15.79 -16.58 -8.92
N LEU A 156 -14.52 -16.30 -9.16
CA LEU A 156 -14.02 -15.10 -9.77
C LEU A 156 -13.50 -15.49 -11.16
N LYS A 157 -13.89 -14.72 -12.18
CA LYS A 157 -13.36 -14.84 -13.54
C LYS A 157 -12.31 -13.76 -13.75
N LEU A 158 -11.14 -14.16 -14.21
CA LEU A 158 -10.07 -13.27 -14.67
C LEU A 158 -9.87 -13.48 -16.16
N GLU A 159 -9.90 -12.40 -16.93
CA GLU A 159 -9.74 -12.41 -18.39
C GLU A 159 -8.61 -11.46 -18.78
N ILE A 160 -7.63 -11.97 -19.52
CA ILE A 160 -6.62 -11.18 -20.22
C ILE A 160 -7.04 -11.17 -21.69
N LEU A 161 -7.24 -9.98 -22.24
CA LEU A 161 -7.64 -9.80 -23.64
C LEU A 161 -6.46 -9.32 -24.48
N PRO A 162 -6.50 -9.45 -25.81
CA PRO A 162 -5.55 -8.81 -26.70
C PRO A 162 -5.44 -7.30 -26.42
N SER A 163 -4.25 -6.72 -26.56
CA SER A 163 -3.96 -5.35 -26.10
C SER A 163 -4.90 -4.29 -26.68
N GLU A 164 -5.28 -4.39 -27.96
CA GLU A 164 -6.16 -3.42 -28.62
C GLU A 164 -7.58 -3.44 -28.04
N GLU A 165 -8.16 -4.63 -27.87
CA GLU A 165 -9.49 -4.80 -27.24
C GLU A 165 -9.47 -4.42 -25.77
N ALA A 166 -8.40 -4.80 -25.06
CA ALA A 166 -8.23 -4.52 -23.65
C ALA A 166 -8.25 -3.02 -23.35
N GLN A 167 -7.64 -2.19 -24.20
CA GLN A 167 -7.62 -0.74 -23.98
C GLN A 167 -9.01 -0.12 -24.06
N VAL A 168 -9.77 -0.44 -25.11
CA VAL A 168 -11.12 0.11 -25.33
C VAL A 168 -12.06 -0.30 -24.19
N ILE A 169 -12.04 -1.57 -23.82
CA ILE A 169 -12.87 -2.09 -22.73
C ILE A 169 -12.43 -1.51 -21.38
N ALA A 170 -11.12 -1.34 -21.16
CA ALA A 170 -10.61 -0.75 -19.94
C ALA A 170 -11.04 0.71 -19.78
N GLN A 171 -10.97 1.52 -20.84
CA GLN A 171 -11.42 2.91 -20.83
C GLN A 171 -12.89 3.01 -20.41
N GLU A 172 -13.76 2.20 -21.01
CA GLU A 172 -15.18 2.20 -20.69
C GLU A 172 -15.46 1.70 -19.26
N CYS A 173 -14.79 0.63 -18.83
CA CYS A 173 -14.90 0.15 -17.46
C CYS A 173 -14.47 1.20 -16.44
N LEU A 174 -13.33 1.86 -16.66
CA LEU A 174 -12.79 2.90 -15.79
C LEU A 174 -13.70 4.13 -15.72
N ARG A 175 -14.32 4.51 -16.84
CA ARG A 175 -15.32 5.58 -16.91
C ARG A 175 -16.54 5.25 -16.04
N ILE A 176 -17.19 4.11 -16.28
CA ILE A 176 -18.36 3.65 -15.50
C ILE A 176 -18.02 3.55 -14.01
N GLN A 177 -16.86 2.99 -13.70
CA GLN A 177 -16.34 2.86 -12.35
C GLN A 177 -16.27 4.23 -11.65
N ARG A 178 -15.74 5.26 -12.33
CA ARG A 178 -15.63 6.62 -11.79
C ARG A 178 -17.00 7.26 -11.57
N GLU A 179 -17.88 7.20 -12.57
CA GLU A 179 -19.24 7.74 -12.48
C GLU A 179 -20.03 7.15 -11.32
N GLN A 180 -19.96 5.83 -11.13
CA GLN A 180 -20.60 5.15 -9.99
C GLN A 180 -20.01 5.55 -8.64
N HIS A 181 -18.71 5.86 -8.59
CA HIS A 181 -18.08 6.35 -7.38
C HIS A 181 -18.60 7.75 -7.04
N ASP A 182 -18.57 8.66 -8.01
CA ASP A 182 -18.94 10.06 -7.84
C ASP A 182 -20.42 10.19 -7.46
N ALA A 183 -21.31 9.43 -8.11
CA ALA A 183 -22.73 9.35 -7.74
C ALA A 183 -22.95 8.86 -6.29
N LYS A 184 -22.16 7.88 -5.83
CA LYS A 184 -22.21 7.38 -4.44
C LYS A 184 -21.58 8.34 -3.44
N GLN A 185 -20.70 9.26 -3.85
CA GLN A 185 -20.15 10.30 -2.97
C GLN A 185 -21.09 11.50 -2.86
N ALA A 186 -21.74 11.88 -3.96
CA ALA A 186 -22.76 12.93 -3.96
C ALA A 186 -23.92 12.63 -2.98
N GLY A 187 -24.21 11.35 -2.72
CA GLY A 187 -25.22 10.91 -1.75
C GLY A 187 -24.74 10.71 -0.32
N ARG A 188 -23.45 10.87 0.01
CA ARG A 188 -22.89 10.58 1.35
C ARG A 188 -22.58 11.85 2.13
N GLY A 189 -23.55 12.28 2.95
CA GLY A 189 -23.29 13.22 4.04
C GLY A 189 -22.41 12.61 5.15
N TRP A 190 -21.75 13.47 5.93
CA TRP A 190 -20.68 13.26 6.92
C TRP A 190 -20.82 12.12 7.96
N LYS A 191 -21.95 11.40 8.05
CA LYS A 191 -22.26 10.54 9.22
C LYS A 191 -21.93 9.04 9.12
N ALA A 192 -21.42 8.52 8.01
CA ALA A 192 -21.41 7.06 7.78
C ALA A 192 -20.02 6.39 7.81
N ILE A 193 -19.23 6.56 8.87
CA ILE A 193 -18.06 5.69 9.12
C ILE A 193 -18.00 5.25 10.58
N LYS A 194 -18.95 4.38 10.97
CA LYS A 194 -18.73 3.40 12.04
C LYS A 194 -19.41 2.11 11.61
N SER A 195 -18.64 1.17 11.09
CA SER A 195 -19.12 -0.20 10.91
C SER A 195 -17.98 -1.18 11.12
N THR A 196 -18.08 -1.88 12.24
CA THR A 196 -17.29 -3.02 12.68
C THR A 196 -17.28 -4.13 11.63
N THR A 197 -16.14 -4.57 11.11
CA THR A 197 -16.04 -5.89 10.44
C THR A 197 -14.61 -6.43 10.40
N SER A 198 -14.49 -7.77 10.57
CA SER A 198 -13.42 -8.74 10.21
C SER A 198 -11.98 -8.25 9.95
N SER A 199 -11.00 -8.99 10.45
CA SER A 199 -9.55 -8.69 10.43
C SER A 199 -8.99 -8.24 9.06
N ILE A 200 -9.54 -8.73 7.93
CA ILE A 200 -9.15 -8.27 6.59
C ILE A 200 -9.71 -6.89 6.24
N PHE A 201 -10.93 -6.56 6.64
CA PHE A 201 -11.46 -5.21 6.49
C PHE A 201 -10.68 -4.21 7.37
N LYS A 202 -10.23 -4.62 8.56
CA LYS A 202 -9.30 -3.83 9.40
C LYS A 202 -7.93 -3.62 8.74
N LEU A 203 -7.46 -4.55 7.91
CA LEU A 203 -6.23 -4.41 7.11
C LEU A 203 -6.42 -3.52 5.86
N LEU A 204 -7.67 -3.32 5.43
CA LEU A 204 -8.10 -2.34 4.41
C LEU A 204 -8.57 -1.01 5.03
N GLU A 205 -8.64 -0.94 6.36
CA GLU A 205 -8.74 0.28 7.12
C GLU A 205 -7.33 0.88 7.24
N PRO A 206 -7.22 2.21 7.29
CA PRO A 206 -5.93 2.86 7.28
C PRO A 206 -5.22 2.50 8.58
N GLN A 207 -3.89 2.28 8.51
CA GLN A 207 -3.05 2.79 9.58
C GLN A 207 -3.40 4.28 9.65
N ALA A 208 -3.97 4.73 10.76
CA ALA A 208 -4.55 6.07 10.87
C ALA A 208 -3.63 7.10 10.20
N SER A 209 -4.17 7.89 9.27
CA SER A 209 -3.42 9.00 8.69
C SER A 209 -3.51 10.16 9.66
N PHE A 210 -2.36 10.57 10.18
CA PHE A 210 -2.25 11.67 11.12
C PHE A 210 -1.81 12.91 10.35
N SER A 211 -2.66 13.93 10.31
CA SER A 211 -2.36 15.22 9.70
C SER A 211 -2.43 16.30 10.77
N GLY A 212 -1.43 17.18 10.78
CA GLY A 212 -1.27 18.23 11.78
C GLY A 212 -0.18 19.19 11.35
N LYS A 213 -0.10 20.35 12.01
CA LYS A 213 1.01 21.29 11.79
C LYS A 213 2.32 20.60 12.13
N PHE A 214 3.35 20.79 11.32
CA PHE A 214 4.67 20.24 11.60
C PHE A 214 5.40 21.17 12.59
N VAL A 215 5.70 20.67 13.78
CA VAL A 215 6.24 21.48 14.88
C VAL A 215 7.44 20.79 15.49
N THR A 216 8.57 21.50 15.52
CA THR A 216 9.79 21.05 16.19
C THR A 216 9.59 21.09 17.70
N CYS A 217 9.92 20.01 18.41
CA CYS A 217 9.85 20.02 19.87
C CYS A 217 10.97 20.89 20.48
N ASP A 218 10.68 21.54 21.60
CA ASP A 218 11.67 22.29 22.38
C ASP A 218 11.68 21.76 23.83
N PRO A 219 12.78 21.14 24.29
CA PRO A 219 14.05 20.92 23.57
C PRO A 219 13.93 19.84 22.48
N LEU A 220 14.73 20.00 21.42
CA LEU A 220 14.79 19.11 20.24
C LEU A 220 15.01 17.62 20.57
N LEU A 221 15.67 17.32 21.68
CA LEU A 221 15.96 15.96 22.13
C LEU A 221 14.82 15.37 22.96
N ALA A 222 13.83 16.17 23.40
CA ALA A 222 12.76 15.76 24.31
C ALA A 222 13.26 14.94 25.53
N ASP A 223 14.46 15.27 26.02
CA ASP A 223 15.11 14.68 27.20
C ASP A 223 14.74 15.42 28.50
N LYS A 224 14.04 16.55 28.38
CA LYS A 224 13.55 17.39 29.47
C LYS A 224 12.07 17.79 29.22
N PRO A 225 11.37 18.42 30.19
CA PRO A 225 10.04 18.96 29.96
C PRO A 225 9.97 19.87 28.73
N LEU A 226 8.87 19.76 27.97
CA LEU A 226 8.70 20.47 26.70
C LEU A 226 8.21 21.91 26.93
N ASN A 227 8.99 22.89 26.46
CA ASN A 227 8.69 24.32 26.56
C ASN A 227 7.56 24.75 25.62
N ASN A 228 7.38 24.06 24.50
CA ASN A 228 6.41 24.41 23.46
C ASN A 228 5.20 23.45 23.40
N SER A 229 4.81 22.88 24.54
CA SER A 229 3.74 21.89 24.64
C SER A 229 2.41 22.35 24.01
N GLU A 230 2.07 23.64 24.11
CA GLU A 230 0.84 24.18 23.49
C GLU A 230 0.88 24.13 21.96
N GLN A 231 2.05 24.36 21.36
CA GLN A 231 2.23 24.33 19.90
C GLN A 231 2.20 22.90 19.36
N LEU A 232 2.52 21.91 20.19
CA LEU A 232 2.50 20.50 19.83
C LEU A 232 1.10 19.89 19.84
N ARG A 233 0.10 20.57 20.41
CA ARG A 233 -1.28 20.06 20.46
C ARG A 233 -1.88 19.95 19.06
N GLY A 234 -2.22 18.74 18.63
CA GLY A 234 -2.72 18.47 17.28
C GLY A 234 -1.64 18.49 16.19
N ALA A 235 -0.36 18.56 16.56
CA ALA A 235 0.76 18.69 15.63
C ALA A 235 1.46 17.35 15.34
N VAL A 236 2.19 17.29 14.23
CA VAL A 236 3.20 16.27 13.97
C VAL A 236 4.52 16.80 14.53
N ALA A 237 5.03 16.14 15.56
CA ALA A 237 6.20 16.60 16.29
C ALA A 237 7.50 16.14 15.63
N LEU A 238 8.46 17.04 15.43
CA LEU A 238 9.83 16.70 15.03
C LEU A 238 10.74 16.63 16.24
N LEU A 239 11.45 15.52 16.39
CA LEU A 239 12.41 15.24 17.44
C LEU A 239 13.76 14.85 16.85
N LYS A 240 14.79 14.94 17.67
CA LYS A 240 16.14 14.47 17.36
C LYS A 240 16.48 13.21 18.18
N ARG A 241 17.15 12.24 17.54
CA ARG A 241 17.72 11.06 18.20
C ARG A 241 18.83 11.47 19.18
N GLY A 242 18.95 10.76 20.30
CA GLY A 242 19.99 10.97 21.32
C GLY A 242 19.45 11.27 22.72
N SER A 243 20.33 11.25 23.73
CA SER A 243 20.08 11.59 25.15
C SER A 243 19.10 10.76 25.98
N CYS A 244 17.98 10.28 25.42
CA CYS A 244 16.98 9.46 26.12
C CYS A 244 16.35 8.41 25.20
N SER A 245 15.60 7.47 25.78
CA SER A 245 14.98 6.38 25.01
C SER A 245 13.81 6.87 24.15
N PHE A 246 13.48 6.12 23.09
CA PHE A 246 12.36 6.47 22.22
C PHE A 246 10.99 6.49 22.92
N PRO A 247 10.63 5.51 23.76
CA PRO A 247 9.37 5.56 24.50
C PRO A 247 9.22 6.83 25.35
N GLU A 248 10.28 7.24 26.05
CA GLU A 248 10.26 8.46 26.86
C GLU A 248 10.07 9.74 26.03
N LYS A 249 10.67 9.80 24.83
CA LYS A 249 10.45 10.89 23.88
C LYS A 249 8.98 10.94 23.43
N LEU A 250 8.46 9.79 23.01
CA LEU A 250 7.09 9.68 22.50
C LEU A 250 6.06 9.99 23.58
N GLU A 251 6.25 9.52 24.81
CA GLU A 251 5.37 9.81 25.94
C GLU A 251 5.29 11.32 26.23
N ARG A 252 6.44 12.02 26.24
CA ARG A 252 6.47 13.47 26.49
C ARG A 252 5.72 14.27 25.44
N VAL A 253 5.88 13.93 24.16
CA VAL A 253 5.20 14.62 23.07
C VAL A 253 3.73 14.22 22.98
N GLN A 254 3.39 12.96 23.26
CA GLN A 254 2.01 12.50 23.38
C GLN A 254 1.27 13.24 24.49
N ARG A 255 1.92 13.47 25.64
CA ARG A 255 1.37 14.27 26.75
C ARG A 255 1.16 15.74 26.37
N ALA A 256 1.98 16.28 25.46
CA ALA A 256 1.76 17.60 24.86
C ALA A 256 0.62 17.63 23.83
N GLY A 257 0.03 16.48 23.49
CA GLY A 257 -1.12 16.36 22.61
C GLY A 257 -0.77 16.27 21.12
N ALA A 258 0.47 15.89 20.77
CA ALA A 258 0.81 15.61 19.38
C ALA A 258 0.02 14.43 18.82
N VAL A 259 -0.16 14.41 17.50
CA VAL A 259 -0.90 13.37 16.78
C VAL A 259 0.02 12.36 16.09
N ALA A 260 1.27 12.73 15.84
CA ALA A 260 2.33 11.83 15.39
C ALA A 260 3.71 12.39 15.75
N ALA A 261 4.76 11.56 15.67
CA ALA A 261 6.14 11.96 15.90
C ALA A 261 7.07 11.52 14.77
N ILE A 262 8.01 12.39 14.42
CA ILE A 262 9.08 12.12 13.47
C ILE A 262 10.39 12.29 14.21
N VAL A 263 11.24 11.26 14.21
CA VAL A 263 12.55 11.32 14.86
C VAL A 263 13.65 11.38 13.80
N GLY A 264 14.39 12.48 13.74
CA GLY A 264 15.57 12.62 12.89
C GLY A 264 16.76 11.86 13.46
N ASN A 265 17.39 11.03 12.64
CA ASN A 265 18.65 10.36 12.98
C ASN A 265 19.81 11.37 13.06
N ASP A 266 20.75 11.20 14.01
CA ASP A 266 21.94 12.06 14.20
C ASP A 266 23.26 11.32 13.99
N ASP A 267 23.23 10.06 13.55
CA ASP A 267 24.45 9.31 13.30
C ASP A 267 25.29 10.01 12.21
N SER A 268 26.58 10.22 12.47
CA SER A 268 27.53 10.82 11.53
C SER A 268 28.29 9.78 10.71
N LYS A 269 28.12 8.50 11.03
CA LYS A 269 28.79 7.39 10.34
C LYS A 269 27.88 6.64 9.37
N ASP A 270 26.56 6.78 9.51
CA ASP A 270 25.59 6.11 8.65
C ASP A 270 24.38 7.02 8.36
N PHE A 271 24.41 7.68 7.20
CA PHE A 271 23.51 8.79 6.87
C PHE A 271 22.09 8.35 6.48
N ASP A 272 21.94 7.13 5.96
CA ASP A 272 20.68 6.59 5.41
C ASP A 272 20.06 5.48 6.27
N ALA A 273 20.66 5.15 7.41
CA ALA A 273 20.13 4.12 8.30
C ALA A 273 18.84 4.59 9.00
N ALA A 274 17.69 4.11 8.50
CA ALA A 274 16.42 4.10 9.22
C ALA A 274 16.30 2.75 9.94
N PHE A 275 16.55 2.74 11.25
CA PHE A 275 16.38 1.54 12.05
C PHE A 275 14.91 1.34 12.42
N VAL A 276 14.43 0.10 12.39
CA VAL A 276 13.18 -0.29 13.04
C VAL A 276 13.35 0.00 14.53
N MET A 277 12.43 0.77 15.12
CA MET A 277 12.46 1.07 16.54
C MET A 277 12.16 -0.21 17.33
N SER A 278 13.19 -1.00 17.62
CA SER A 278 13.07 -2.18 18.49
C SER A 278 12.70 -1.71 19.88
N VAL A 279 11.66 -2.32 20.45
CA VAL A 279 11.26 -2.13 21.84
C VAL A 279 12.05 -3.14 22.67
N ASP A 280 13.34 -2.88 22.87
CA ASP A 280 14.14 -3.70 23.78
C ASP A 280 13.79 -3.30 25.23
N HIS A 281 13.05 -4.19 25.91
CA HIS A 281 12.93 -4.32 27.37
C HIS A 281 12.54 -3.08 28.21
N ILE A 282 11.47 -2.36 27.85
CA ILE A 282 10.77 -1.44 28.78
C ILE A 282 9.26 -1.53 28.53
N ASP A 283 8.44 -1.58 29.58
CA ASP A 283 6.97 -1.53 29.53
C ASP A 283 6.48 -0.26 28.79
N ALA A 284 6.34 -0.37 27.46
CA ALA A 284 5.85 0.70 26.58
C ALA A 284 4.31 0.80 26.57
N ALA A 285 3.67 0.62 27.73
CA ALA A 285 2.20 0.62 27.83
C ALA A 285 1.58 2.00 27.52
N ASN A 286 2.36 3.09 27.60
CA ASN A 286 1.83 4.46 27.51
C ASN A 286 2.21 5.23 26.23
N ALA A 287 3.16 4.77 25.42
CA ALA A 287 3.55 5.45 24.18
C ALA A 287 2.82 4.85 22.98
N THR A 288 1.60 5.32 22.71
CA THR A 288 0.74 4.89 21.60
C THR A 288 0.84 5.79 20.37
N LEU A 289 1.61 6.88 20.47
CA LEU A 289 1.82 7.85 19.42
C LEU A 289 2.50 7.20 18.20
N PRO A 290 1.88 7.25 17.01
CA PRO A 290 2.50 6.79 15.77
C PRO A 290 3.80 7.57 15.52
N SER A 291 4.87 6.85 15.23
CA SER A 291 6.17 7.48 15.00
C SER A 291 6.97 6.85 13.87
N VAL A 292 7.75 7.68 13.18
CA VAL A 292 8.66 7.26 12.12
C VAL A 292 10.04 7.87 12.36
N MET A 293 11.10 7.15 11.99
CA MET A 293 12.45 7.69 11.97
C MET A 293 12.81 8.10 10.54
N VAL A 294 13.45 9.26 10.38
CA VAL A 294 13.88 9.77 9.08
C VAL A 294 15.37 10.13 9.08
N SER A 295 15.99 10.11 7.90
CA SER A 295 17.41 10.39 7.72
C SER A 295 17.77 11.87 8.01
N ARG A 296 19.06 12.11 8.26
CA ARG A 296 19.62 13.39 8.75
C ARG A 296 19.47 14.58 7.77
N ARG A 297 18.99 14.37 6.54
CA ARG A 297 18.78 15.46 5.57
C ARG A 297 17.63 16.40 5.94
N VAL A 298 16.78 16.00 6.89
CA VAL A 298 15.71 16.87 7.40
C VAL A 298 16.20 17.64 8.62
N LYS A 299 16.63 18.89 8.43
CA LYS A 299 17.02 19.81 9.51
C LYS A 299 15.95 20.85 9.81
N GLN A 300 15.05 21.12 8.87
CA GLN A 300 13.97 22.10 8.98
C GLN A 300 12.65 21.56 8.38
N PRO A 301 11.49 22.12 8.75
CA PRO A 301 10.20 21.82 8.12
C PRO A 301 10.20 21.88 6.59
N THR A 302 11.04 22.75 6.01
CA THR A 302 11.20 22.94 4.57
C THR A 302 11.91 21.79 3.86
N ASP A 303 12.73 21.02 4.59
CA ASP A 303 13.50 19.90 4.00
C ASP A 303 12.61 18.67 3.75
N PHE A 304 11.42 18.62 4.37
CA PHE A 304 10.40 17.59 4.13
C PHE A 304 9.69 17.76 2.78
N TYR A 305 9.61 18.99 2.26
CA TYR A 305 8.92 19.28 0.98
C TYR A 305 9.71 18.80 -0.25
N LEU A 306 11.00 18.50 -0.10
CA LEU A 306 11.87 18.10 -1.22
C LEU A 306 12.03 16.58 -1.36
N SER A 307 11.74 15.79 -0.32
CA SER A 307 11.85 14.32 -0.36
C SER A 307 10.54 13.60 -0.70
N ALA A 308 9.40 14.28 -0.60
CA ALA A 308 8.11 13.82 -1.11
C ALA A 308 7.78 14.59 -2.40
N GLY A 309 8.23 14.07 -3.55
CA GLY A 309 8.24 14.79 -4.83
C GLY A 309 6.95 15.52 -5.21
N GLY A 310 7.09 16.84 -5.38
CA GLY A 310 6.60 17.67 -6.48
C GLY A 310 5.10 17.79 -6.73
N LEU A 311 4.49 18.93 -6.36
CA LEU A 311 3.49 19.64 -7.17
C LEU A 311 3.56 21.16 -6.93
N SER A 312 3.44 21.87 -8.05
CA SER A 312 3.53 23.31 -8.33
C SER A 312 3.10 24.31 -7.25
N HIS A 313 3.97 25.30 -7.00
CA HIS A 313 3.56 26.65 -6.62
C HIS A 313 2.79 27.29 -7.78
N SER A 314 1.50 27.55 -7.63
CA SER A 314 0.87 28.69 -8.28
C SER A 314 0.84 29.84 -7.27
N GLN A 315 1.58 30.89 -7.57
CA GLN A 315 1.56 32.15 -6.84
C GLN A 315 0.14 32.76 -6.86
N ASN A 316 -0.29 33.27 -5.71
CA ASN A 316 -0.80 34.63 -5.55
C ASN A 316 -0.62 35.05 -4.10
#